data_AF-A0AAD6KB75-F1
#
_entry.id   AF-A0AAD6KB75-F1
#
_cell.length_a   1.000
_cell.length_b   1.000
_cell.length_c   1.000
_cell.angle_alpha   90.00
_cell.angle_beta   90.00
_cell.angle_gamma   90.00
#
_symmetry.space_group_name_H-M   'P 1'
#
loop_
_entity.id
_entity.type
_entity.pdbx_description
1 polymer ?
#
loop_
_entity_poly.entity_id
_entity_poly.type
_entity_poly.pdbx_seq_one_letter_code
_entity_poly.pdbx_strand_id
1 'polypeptide(L)'
;MKAVGKVFDDFFEKIIDEHIQFKDETRTRDFVDVMLDFVGSEETEYHIGRDNIKAIMLDMLVGSMDTSATTIEWTLSELMKHPRPMKKLVHCFDWELPKNMLLEELDMTEAFGLVTPRANHLCAAPTYRLNL
;
A
#
# COMPACT_ATOMS: atom_id res chain seq x y z
N MET A 1 -4.02 -4.93 24.19
CA MET A 1 -4.77 -4.03 23.28
C MET A 1 -4.51 -2.55 23.51
N LYS A 2 -4.56 -2.01 24.74
CA LYS A 2 -4.33 -0.56 24.98
C LYS A 2 -2.99 -0.02 24.44
N ALA A 3 -1.90 -0.79 24.55
CA ALA A 3 -0.60 -0.41 23.99
C ALA A 3 -0.62 -0.31 22.45
N VAL A 4 -1.28 -1.26 21.78
CA VAL A 4 -1.43 -1.25 20.31
C VAL A 4 -2.28 -0.07 19.86
N GLY A 5 -3.40 0.19 20.54
CA GLY A 5 -4.25 1.35 20.26
C GLY A 5 -3.47 2.67 20.35
N LYS A 6 -2.60 2.81 21.36
CA LYS A 6 -1.74 3.98 21.50
C LYS A 6 -0.74 4.14 20.34
N VAL A 7 -0.15 3.04 19.86
CA VAL A 7 0.79 3.10 18.71
C VAL A 7 0.10 3.61 17.45
N PHE A 8 -1.10 3.12 17.15
CA PHE A 8 -1.88 3.61 16.00
C PHE A 8 -2.32 5.06 16.19
N ASP A 9 -2.75 5.42 17.40
CA ASP A 9 -3.15 6.78 17.75
C ASP A 9 -1.99 7.77 17.50
N ASP A 10 -0.82 7.50 18.09
CA ASP A 10 0.39 8.33 17.93
C ASP A 10 0.82 8.42 16.46
N PHE A 11 0.70 7.33 15.70
CA PHE A 11 1.03 7.28 14.27
C PHE A 11 0.10 8.15 13.41
N PHE A 12 -1.22 8.01 13.56
CA PHE A 12 -2.18 8.78 12.78
C PHE A 12 -2.20 10.25 13.19
N GLU A 13 -1.98 10.56 14.48
CA GLU A 13 -1.84 11.93 14.95
C GLU A 13 -0.70 12.64 14.21
N LYS A 14 0.45 11.97 14.07
CA LYS A 14 1.60 12.49 13.32
C LYS A 14 1.27 12.74 11.85
N ILE A 15 0.56 11.81 11.20
CA ILE A 15 0.13 11.98 9.80
C ILE A 15 -0.76 13.22 9.68
N ILE A 16 -1.77 13.36 10.54
CA ILE A 16 -2.70 14.49 10.51
C ILE A 16 -1.92 15.81 10.71
N ASP A 17 -0.98 15.86 11.65
CA ASP A 17 -0.16 17.05 11.88
C ASP A 17 0.70 17.43 10.67
N GLU A 18 1.29 16.45 9.97
CA GLU A 18 2.03 16.70 8.73
C GLU A 18 1.13 17.30 7.64
N HIS A 19 -0.13 16.86 7.54
CA HIS A 19 -1.09 17.39 6.55
C HIS A 19 -1.59 18.79 6.90
N ILE A 20 -1.71 19.12 8.19
CA ILE A 20 -2.08 20.46 8.64
C ILE A 20 -0.92 21.44 8.43
N GLN A 21 0.32 21.04 8.74
CA GLN A 21 1.49 21.91 8.66
C GLN A 21 1.94 22.16 7.23
N PHE A 22 1.83 21.17 6.34
CA PHE A 22 2.32 21.24 4.96
C PHE A 22 1.19 21.34 3.92
N LYS A 23 0.34 22.38 4.04
CA LYS A 23 -0.57 22.81 2.96
C LYS A 23 0.21 23.56 1.87
N ASP A 24 1.09 22.88 1.18
CA ASP A 24 1.72 23.40 -0.04
C ASP A 24 0.73 23.25 -1.20
N GLU A 25 0.41 24.35 -1.90
CA GLU A 25 -0.51 24.36 -3.04
C GLU A 25 -0.04 23.45 -4.20
N THR A 26 1.25 23.12 -4.23
CA THR A 26 1.84 22.23 -5.25
C THR A 26 1.75 20.75 -4.92
N ARG A 27 1.42 20.39 -3.67
CA ARG A 27 1.32 19.01 -3.21
C ARG A 27 0.06 18.34 -3.79
N THR A 28 0.19 17.09 -4.22
CA THR A 28 -0.98 16.29 -4.58
C THR A 28 -1.83 16.04 -3.35
N ARG A 29 -3.12 16.41 -3.42
CA ARG A 29 -4.07 16.18 -2.32
C ARG A 29 -4.39 14.69 -2.19
N ASP A 30 -4.49 14.22 -0.96
CA ASP A 30 -4.88 12.84 -0.65
C ASP A 30 -6.17 12.75 0.19
N PHE A 31 -6.50 11.53 0.60
CA PHE A 31 -7.69 11.25 1.39
C PHE A 31 -7.74 12.02 2.72
N VAL A 32 -6.61 12.20 3.40
CA VAL A 32 -6.55 12.90 4.69
C VAL A 32 -6.82 14.39 4.47
N ASP A 33 -6.29 14.97 3.39
CA ASP A 33 -6.57 16.35 3.02
C ASP A 33 -8.07 16.59 2.78
N VAL A 34 -8.77 15.63 2.18
CA VAL A 34 -10.22 15.73 1.94
C VAL A 34 -11.00 15.64 3.26
N MET A 35 -10.63 14.72 4.15
CA MET A 35 -11.28 14.57 5.45
C MET A 35 -11.11 15.82 6.33
N LEU A 36 -9.94 16.48 6.27
CA LEU A 36 -9.66 17.70 7.03
C LEU A 36 -10.49 18.90 6.57
N ASP A 37 -10.87 18.98 5.29
CA ASP A 37 -11.76 20.06 4.81
C ASP A 37 -13.15 20.00 5.47
N PHE A 38 -13.64 18.79 5.78
CA PHE A 38 -14.93 18.59 6.47
C PHE A 38 -14.86 18.93 7.97
N VAL A 39 -13.68 19.01 8.59
CA VAL A 39 -13.52 19.44 9.99
C VAL A 39 -13.72 20.95 10.13
N GLY A 40 -13.45 21.72 9.07
CA GLY A 40 -13.51 23.18 9.06
C GLY A 40 -14.84 23.78 8.59
N SER A 41 -15.80 22.98 8.13
CA SER A 41 -17.10 23.48 7.66
C SER A 41 -18.09 23.61 8.81
N GLU A 42 -18.59 24.83 9.06
CA GLU A 42 -19.66 25.10 10.05
C GLU A 42 -21.05 24.61 9.61
N GLU A 43 -21.19 23.97 8.44
CA GLU A 43 -22.50 23.63 7.85
C GLU A 43 -23.04 22.23 8.20
N THR A 44 -22.29 21.37 8.91
CA THR A 44 -22.73 19.99 9.18
C THR A 44 -23.16 19.79 10.64
N GLU A 45 -24.38 19.29 10.84
CA GLU A 45 -24.94 18.91 12.17
C GLU A 45 -24.09 17.85 12.91
N TYR A 46 -23.22 17.15 12.17
CA TYR A 46 -22.30 16.15 12.70
C TYR A 46 -20.87 16.72 12.80
N HIS A 47 -20.35 16.84 14.01
CA HIS A 47 -18.96 17.23 14.25
C HIS A 47 -18.00 16.07 13.97
N ILE A 48 -17.35 16.08 12.80
CA ILE A 48 -16.25 15.17 12.48
C ILE A 48 -15.00 15.68 13.21
N GLY A 49 -14.60 14.99 14.28
CA GLY A 49 -13.37 15.27 15.02
C GLY A 49 -12.17 14.49 14.51
N ARG A 50 -10.97 14.83 15.02
CA ARG A 50 -9.73 14.09 14.72
C ARG A 50 -9.86 12.60 15.06
N ASP A 51 -10.54 12.25 16.15
CA ASP A 51 -10.76 10.86 16.55
C ASP A 51 -11.59 10.09 15.51
N ASN A 52 -12.57 10.74 14.87
CA ASN A 52 -13.34 10.12 13.79
C ASN A 52 -12.48 9.90 12.55
N ILE A 53 -11.62 10.86 12.21
CA ILE A 53 -10.68 10.73 11.08
C ILE A 53 -9.71 9.57 11.34
N LYS A 54 -9.09 9.52 12.52
CA LYS A 54 -8.19 8.42 12.91
C LYS A 54 -8.88 7.05 12.85
N ALA A 55 -10.13 6.97 13.32
CA ALA A 55 -10.91 5.74 13.25
C ALA A 55 -11.18 5.30 11.80
N ILE A 56 -11.56 6.23 10.92
CA ILE A 56 -11.80 5.93 9.50
C ILE A 56 -10.51 5.52 8.79
N MET A 57 -9.39 6.22 9.04
CA MET A 57 -8.08 5.85 8.50
C MET A 57 -7.67 4.44 8.92
N LEU A 58 -7.88 4.09 10.19
CA LEU A 58 -7.60 2.76 10.71
C LEU A 58 -8.48 1.70 10.04
N ASP A 59 -9.78 1.98 9.89
CA ASP A 59 -10.73 1.04 9.28
C ASP A 59 -10.39 0.75 7.81
N MET A 60 -10.07 1.80 7.04
CA MET A 60 -9.63 1.66 5.65
C MET A 60 -8.33 0.85 5.52
N LEU A 61 -7.37 1.07 6.42
CA LEU A 61 -6.11 0.34 6.42
C LEU A 61 -6.34 -1.15 6.71
N VAL A 62 -7.04 -1.47 7.81
CA VAL A 62 -7.33 -2.86 8.21
C VAL A 62 -8.12 -3.59 7.13
N GLY A 63 -9.15 -2.94 6.56
CA GLY A 63 -9.96 -3.53 5.48
C GLY A 63 -9.17 -3.86 4.21
N SER A 64 -8.13 -3.08 3.90
CA SER A 64 -7.30 -3.31 2.70
C SER A 64 -6.28 -4.45 2.85
N MET A 65 -5.78 -4.68 4.07
CA MET A 65 -4.73 -5.67 4.34
C MET A 65 -5.25 -7.10 4.20
N ASP A 66 -6.39 -7.40 4.82
CA ASP A 66 -6.90 -8.77 4.88
C ASP A 66 -7.32 -9.28 3.49
N THR A 67 -7.86 -8.40 2.63
CA THR A 67 -8.39 -8.77 1.31
C THR A 67 -7.28 -9.06 0.29
N SER A 68 -6.23 -8.24 0.26
CA SER A 68 -5.12 -8.39 -0.69
C SER A 68 -4.25 -9.61 -0.36
N ALA A 69 -3.90 -9.80 0.92
CA ALA A 69 -3.16 -10.98 1.39
C ALA A 69 -3.92 -12.28 1.07
N THR A 70 -5.21 -12.33 1.42
CA THR A 70 -6.09 -13.46 1.09
C THR A 70 -6.11 -13.72 -0.42
N THR A 71 -6.24 -12.68 -1.25
CA THR A 71 -6.26 -12.84 -2.71
C THR A 71 -4.96 -13.44 -3.25
N ILE A 72 -3.80 -12.98 -2.74
CA ILE A 72 -2.49 -13.52 -3.13
C ILE A 72 -2.37 -14.98 -2.70
N GLU A 73 -2.74 -15.31 -1.45
CA GLU A 73 -2.70 -16.67 -0.91
C GLU A 73 -3.57 -17.62 -1.73
N TRP A 74 -4.80 -17.22 -2.07
CA TRP A 74 -5.68 -18.00 -2.92
C TRP A 74 -5.14 -18.15 -4.34
N THR A 75 -4.64 -17.07 -4.94
CA THR A 75 -4.09 -17.10 -6.30
C THR A 75 -2.90 -18.06 -6.39
N LEU A 76 -1.97 -17.98 -5.43
CA LEU A 76 -0.82 -18.88 -5.37
C LEU A 76 -1.26 -20.33 -5.09
N SER A 77 -2.22 -20.54 -4.20
CA SER A 77 -2.79 -21.86 -3.92
C SER A 77 -3.43 -22.49 -5.16
N GLU A 78 -4.15 -21.70 -5.94
CA GLU A 78 -4.80 -22.14 -7.17
C GLU A 78 -3.79 -22.46 -8.28
N LEU A 79 -2.75 -21.64 -8.41
CA LEU A 79 -1.62 -21.93 -9.32
C LEU A 79 -0.91 -23.24 -8.95
N MET A 80 -0.69 -23.49 -7.65
CA MET A 80 -0.07 -24.75 -7.18
C MET A 80 -0.97 -25.97 -7.44
N LYS A 81 -2.29 -25.82 -7.35
CA LYS A 81 -3.25 -26.89 -7.69
C LYS A 81 -3.34 -27.17 -9.19
N HIS A 82 -2.95 -26.22 -10.04
CA HIS A 82 -3.04 -26.32 -11.50
C HIS A 82 -1.67 -26.25 -12.19
N PRO A 83 -1.01 -27.40 -12.45
CA PRO A 83 0.34 -27.43 -13.03
C PRO A 83 0.44 -26.81 -14.42
N ARG A 84 -0.64 -26.80 -15.21
CA ARG A 84 -0.64 -26.27 -16.58
C ARG A 84 -0.43 -24.74 -16.62
N PRO A 85 -1.27 -23.91 -15.97
CA PRO A 85 -1.03 -22.46 -15.91
C PRO A 85 0.28 -22.11 -15.19
N MET A 86 0.63 -22.82 -14.10
CA MET A 86 1.91 -22.59 -13.41
C MET A 86 3.11 -22.87 -14.33
N LYS A 87 3.10 -23.97 -15.09
CA LYS A 87 4.14 -24.25 -16.09
C LYS A 87 4.20 -23.19 -17.16
N LYS A 88 3.06 -22.68 -17.65
CA LYS A 88 3.08 -21.59 -18.64
C LYS A 88 3.71 -20.33 -18.05
N LEU A 89 3.35 -19.94 -16.83
CA LEU A 89 3.90 -18.75 -16.17
C LEU A 89 5.42 -18.83 -16.00
N VAL A 90 5.94 -20.00 -15.62
CA VAL A 90 7.37 -20.20 -15.36
C VAL A 90 8.17 -20.53 -16.62
N HIS A 91 7.60 -21.27 -17.58
CA HIS A 91 8.32 -21.77 -18.76
C HIS A 91 8.21 -20.86 -19.98
N CYS A 92 7.09 -20.13 -20.15
CA CYS A 92 6.88 -19.32 -21.34
C CYS A 92 7.72 -18.04 -21.35
N PHE A 93 8.23 -17.60 -20.19
CA PHE A 93 8.91 -16.33 -20.04
C PHE A 93 10.30 -16.51 -19.44
N ASP A 94 11.26 -15.83 -20.03
CA ASP A 94 12.51 -15.47 -19.39
C ASP A 94 12.27 -14.21 -18.55
N TRP A 95 12.51 -14.33 -17.25
CA TRP A 95 12.35 -13.22 -16.31
C TRP A 95 13.70 -12.57 -16.10
N GLU A 96 13.86 -11.35 -16.60
CA GLU A 96 15.09 -10.58 -16.47
C GLU A 96 14.85 -9.32 -15.62
N LEU A 97 15.90 -8.89 -14.91
CA LEU A 97 15.86 -7.60 -14.25
C LEU A 97 15.94 -6.49 -15.31
N PRO A 98 15.21 -5.37 -15.14
CA PRO A 98 15.24 -4.28 -16.10
C PRO A 98 16.66 -3.73 -16.30
N LYS A 99 16.97 -3.31 -17.53
CA LYS A 99 18.17 -2.50 -17.85
C LYS A 99 19.51 -3.16 -17.48
N ASN A 100 19.61 -4.50 -17.54
CA ASN A 100 20.82 -5.27 -17.17
C ASN A 100 21.26 -5.07 -15.70
N MET A 101 20.33 -4.73 -14.81
CA MET A 101 20.58 -4.63 -13.37
C MET A 101 21.07 -5.98 -12.82
N LEU A 102 22.09 -5.96 -11.96
CA LEU A 102 22.58 -7.15 -11.28
C LEU A 102 21.66 -7.53 -10.11
N LEU A 103 21.67 -8.81 -9.70
CA LEU A 103 20.87 -9.29 -8.57
C LEU A 103 21.22 -8.57 -7.27
N GLU A 104 22.49 -8.23 -7.09
CA GLU A 104 23.03 -7.51 -5.94
C GLU A 104 22.63 -6.02 -5.93
N GLU A 105 22.21 -5.49 -7.08
CA GLU A 105 21.71 -4.12 -7.23
C GLU A 105 20.19 -4.01 -6.96
N LEU A 106 19.52 -5.14 -6.74
CA LEU A 106 18.10 -5.16 -6.44
C LEU A 106 17.85 -4.54 -5.06
N ASP A 107 17.29 -3.34 -5.07
CA ASP A 107 16.97 -2.62 -3.84
C ASP A 107 15.79 -3.25 -3.11
N MET A 108 16.08 -3.86 -1.97
CA MET A 108 15.09 -4.46 -1.07
C MET A 108 14.75 -3.56 0.11
N THR A 109 15.26 -2.33 0.14
CA THR A 109 14.98 -1.36 1.21
C THR A 109 13.47 -1.11 1.30
N GLU A 110 12.97 -0.96 2.52
CA GLU A 110 11.56 -0.70 2.81
C GLU A 110 11.39 0.78 3.18
N ALA A 111 10.31 1.40 2.70
CA ALA A 111 9.90 2.70 3.17
C ALA A 111 9.37 2.56 4.60
N PHE A 112 9.78 3.48 5.48
CA PHE A 112 9.28 3.52 6.84
C PHE A 112 7.78 3.84 6.83
N GLY A 113 6.98 2.97 7.44
CA GLY A 113 5.53 3.14 7.49
C GLY A 113 4.82 1.89 7.98
N LEU A 114 3.50 1.96 8.08
CA LEU A 114 2.68 0.90 8.66
C LEU A 114 2.52 -0.33 7.75
N VAL A 115 2.51 -0.11 6.44
CA VAL A 115 2.48 -1.15 5.40
C VAL A 115 3.88 -1.57 4.93
N THR A 116 4.93 -0.87 5.40
CA THR A 116 6.34 -1.08 5.02
C THR A 116 6.53 -1.49 3.54
N PRO A 117 6.03 -0.69 2.56
CA PRO A 117 6.19 -1.04 1.16
C PRO A 117 7.67 -0.97 0.77
N ARG A 118 8.04 -1.62 -0.35
CA ARG A 118 9.39 -1.43 -0.91
C ARG A 118 9.62 0.05 -1.21
N ALA A 119 10.78 0.58 -0.82
CA ALA A 119 11.16 1.96 -1.06
C ALA A 119 11.18 2.30 -2.55
N ASN A 120 11.58 1.32 -3.37
CA ASN A 120 11.49 1.36 -4.82
C ASN A 120 10.66 0.18 -5.32
N HIS A 121 9.81 0.42 -6.34
CA HIS A 121 8.98 -0.64 -6.91
C HIS A 121 9.86 -1.72 -7.56
N LEU A 122 9.69 -2.97 -7.12
CA LEU A 122 10.34 -4.11 -7.77
C LEU A 122 9.76 -4.29 -9.18
N CYS A 123 10.64 -4.50 -10.14
CA CYS A 123 10.29 -4.64 -11.53
C CYS A 123 10.88 -5.95 -12.05
N ALA A 124 10.07 -6.74 -12.74
CA ALA A 124 10.51 -7.91 -13.49
C ALA A 124 10.06 -7.74 -14.93
N ALA A 125 10.96 -7.91 -15.89
CA ALA A 125 10.67 -7.81 -17.31
C ALA A 125 10.52 -9.23 -17.90
N PRO A 126 9.31 -9.67 -18.25
CA PRO A 126 9.11 -10.95 -18.90
C PRO A 126 9.40 -10.84 -20.40
N THR A 127 10.35 -11.63 -20.89
CA THR A 127 10.61 -11.83 -22.33
C THR A 127 10.05 -13.18 -22.74
N TYR A 128 9.23 -13.23 -23.78
CA TYR A 128 8.63 -14.49 -24.22
C TYR A 128 9.71 -15.41 -24.81
N ARG A 129 9.92 -16.57 -24.19
CA ARG A 129 10.96 -17.54 -24.56
C ARG A 129 10.55 -18.42 -25.74
N LEU A 130 9.27 -18.71 -25.86
CA LEU A 130 8.78 -19.65 -26.86
C LEU A 130 8.64 -18.94 -28.21
N ASN A 131 9.27 -19.45 -29.27
CA ASN A 131 8.93 -18.97 -30.60
C ASN A 131 7.51 -19.44 -30.94
N LEU A 132 6.58 -18.50 -31.14
CA LEU A 132 5.25 -18.77 -31.69
C LEU A 132 5.33 -19.02 -33.20
#